data_AF-A0A8I6TLW9-F1
#
_entry.id   AF-A0A8I6TLW9-F1
#
_cell.length_a   1.000
_cell.length_b   1.000
_cell.length_c   1.000
_cell.angle_alpha   90.00
_cell.angle_beta   90.00
_cell.angle_gamma   90.00
#
_symmetry.space_group_name_H-M   'P 1'
#
loop_
_entity.id
_entity.type
_entity.pdbx_description
1 polymer ?
#
loop_
_entity_poly.entity_id
_entity_poly.type
_entity_poly.pdbx_seq_one_letter_code
_entity_poly.pdbx_strand_id
1 'polypeptide(L)'
;MKPSTINACWRKIWPQVVKKDNAFPPLQDEEKEIVRIAHQIGGEGFDDMRADEIDELLNSHEKELSDEDLMLQKEEDSKECEEVESEDESRGGEKSPSFSAKQISEILTIRDQLVQETMDLDPSLNRSLQFKRDVEAASIPYVEMLKELNFCAKKRTISSYFLPSTSKNTS
;
A
#
# COMPACT_ATOMS: atom_id res chain seq x y z
N MET A 1 3.38 24.57 9.41
CA MET A 1 3.85 25.28 8.19
C MET A 1 2.62 25.87 7.50
N LYS A 2 2.66 27.02 6.80
CA LYS A 2 1.40 27.57 6.22
C LYS A 2 0.99 26.78 4.97
N PRO A 3 -0.31 26.45 4.78
CA PRO A 3 -0.80 25.78 3.56
C PRO A 3 -0.40 26.51 2.27
N SER A 4 -0.35 27.84 2.31
CA SER A 4 0.13 28.67 1.19
C SER A 4 1.59 28.41 0.81
N THR A 5 2.46 28.08 1.77
CA THR A 5 3.85 27.72 1.52
C THR A 5 3.96 26.34 0.86
N ILE A 6 3.21 25.36 1.35
CA ILE A 6 3.17 24.00 0.80
C ILE A 6 2.60 24.02 -0.62
N ASN A 7 1.47 24.71 -0.83
CA ASN A 7 0.85 24.88 -2.14
C ASN A 7 1.79 25.58 -3.13
N ALA A 8 2.60 26.55 -2.69
CA ALA A 8 3.59 27.18 -3.55
C ALA A 8 4.69 26.22 -4.01
N CYS A 9 5.13 25.29 -3.14
CA CYS A 9 6.08 24.24 -3.50
C CYS A 9 5.46 23.23 -4.47
N TRP A 10 4.28 22.70 -4.16
CA TRP A 10 3.58 21.74 -5.01
C TRP A 10 3.24 22.30 -6.38
N ARG A 11 2.94 23.60 -6.49
CA ARG A 11 2.60 24.24 -7.77
C ARG A 11 3.73 24.16 -8.79
N LYS A 12 4.98 24.07 -8.34
CA LYS A 12 6.14 23.91 -9.22
C LYS A 12 6.31 22.48 -9.75
N ILE A 13 5.89 21.50 -8.96
CA ILE A 13 6.06 20.08 -9.27
C ILE A 13 4.84 19.56 -10.03
N TRP A 14 3.65 19.93 -9.56
CA TRP A 14 2.39 19.48 -10.10
C TRP A 14 1.33 20.59 -10.00
N PRO A 15 1.33 21.54 -10.95
CA PRO A 15 0.42 22.70 -10.91
C PRO A 15 -1.06 22.33 -10.97
N GLN A 16 -1.41 21.18 -11.58
CA GLN A 16 -2.79 20.71 -11.76
C GLN A 16 -3.48 20.34 -10.43
N VAL A 17 -2.72 19.95 -9.40
CA VAL A 17 -3.27 19.53 -8.09
C VAL A 17 -3.31 20.67 -7.08
N VAL A 18 -2.58 21.76 -7.33
CA VAL A 18 -2.63 22.94 -6.47
C VAL A 18 -3.81 23.80 -6.86
N LYS A 19 -4.93 23.56 -6.18
CA LYS A 19 -6.17 24.32 -6.36
C LYS A 19 -6.06 25.70 -5.68
N LYS A 20 -6.69 26.72 -6.27
CA LYS A 20 -6.76 28.07 -5.70
C LYS A 20 -7.63 28.05 -4.44
N ASP A 21 -7.24 28.82 -3.44
CA ASP A 21 -8.05 29.09 -2.24
C ASP A 21 -9.46 29.49 -2.71
N ASN A 22 -10.49 28.68 -2.35
CA ASN A 22 -11.91 28.72 -2.80
C ASN A 22 -12.33 27.78 -3.95
N ALA A 23 -11.56 26.73 -4.29
CA ALA A 23 -11.97 25.77 -5.31
C ALA A 23 -13.05 24.76 -4.87
N PHE A 24 -13.39 24.72 -3.58
CA PHE A 24 -14.47 23.89 -3.07
C PHE A 24 -15.59 24.81 -2.58
N PRO A 25 -16.86 24.57 -2.97
CA PRO A 25 -17.98 25.15 -2.25
C PRO A 25 -17.87 24.78 -0.77
N PRO A 26 -18.48 25.55 0.15
CA PRO A 26 -18.60 25.13 1.54
C PRO A 26 -19.15 23.71 1.55
N LEU A 27 -18.52 22.81 2.33
CA LEU A 27 -18.94 21.43 2.52
C LEU A 27 -20.28 21.37 3.28
N GLN A 28 -21.30 22.04 2.77
CA GLN A 28 -22.63 22.08 3.34
C GLN A 28 -23.49 21.13 2.51
N ASP A 29 -23.78 19.98 3.11
CA ASP A 29 -24.69 18.93 2.63
C ASP A 29 -24.07 17.84 1.71
N GLU A 30 -22.76 17.80 1.46
CA GLU A 30 -22.11 16.73 0.71
C GLU A 30 -22.22 15.37 1.41
N GLU A 31 -22.19 15.31 2.74
CA GLU A 31 -22.32 14.06 3.50
C GLU A 31 -23.68 13.43 3.24
N LYS A 32 -24.74 14.25 3.17
CA LYS A 32 -26.10 13.81 2.84
C LYS A 32 -26.20 13.30 1.41
N GLU A 33 -25.48 13.93 0.48
CA GLU A 33 -25.42 13.51 -0.91
C GLU A 33 -24.74 12.15 -1.05
N ILE A 34 -23.62 11.95 -0.35
CA ILE A 34 -22.87 10.69 -0.33
C ILE A 34 -23.74 9.57 0.25
N VAL A 35 -24.40 9.81 1.39
CA VAL A 35 -25.35 8.86 2.01
C VAL A 35 -26.49 8.52 1.06
N ARG A 36 -27.07 9.52 0.39
CA ARG A 36 -28.16 9.28 -0.56
C ARG A 36 -27.72 8.39 -1.72
N ILE A 37 -26.52 8.62 -2.26
CA ILE A 37 -25.98 7.80 -3.37
C ILE A 37 -25.67 6.38 -2.89
N ALA A 38 -25.08 6.21 -1.71
CA ALA A 38 -24.80 4.90 -1.13
C ALA A 38 -26.08 4.08 -0.91
N HIS A 39 -27.11 4.67 -0.30
CA HIS A 39 -28.41 4.03 -0.15
C HIS A 39 -29.07 3.68 -1.49
N GLN A 40 -28.80 4.46 -2.55
CA GLN A 40 -29.30 4.15 -3.88
C GLN A 40 -28.56 2.98 -4.54
N ILE A 41 -27.27 2.81 -4.26
CA ILE A 41 -26.47 1.66 -4.70
C ILE A 41 -26.90 0.40 -3.94
N GLY A 42 -27.14 0.54 -2.63
CA GLY A 42 -27.59 -0.52 -1.73
C GLY A 42 -26.53 -1.57 -1.43
N GLY A 43 -26.82 -2.45 -0.47
CA GLY A 43 -25.94 -3.53 -0.04
C GLY A 43 -25.38 -3.33 1.36
N GLU A 44 -24.83 -4.42 1.92
CA GLU A 44 -24.27 -4.43 3.28
C GLU A 44 -23.18 -3.35 3.42
N GLY A 45 -23.35 -2.48 4.42
CA GLY A 45 -22.47 -1.33 4.68
C GLY A 45 -22.86 -0.03 3.96
N PHE A 46 -23.62 -0.09 2.86
CA PHE A 46 -24.16 1.12 2.21
C PHE A 46 -25.55 1.49 2.72
N ASP A 47 -26.39 0.50 3.04
CA ASP A 47 -27.77 0.71 3.52
C ASP A 47 -27.87 1.32 4.92
N ASP A 48 -26.82 1.16 5.74
CA ASP A 48 -26.77 1.61 7.13
C ASP A 48 -25.93 2.89 7.33
N MET A 49 -25.41 3.45 6.24
CA MET A 49 -24.44 4.54 6.28
C MET A 49 -25.08 5.87 6.72
N ARG A 50 -24.51 6.54 7.72
CA ARG A 50 -25.03 7.80 8.27
C ARG A 50 -24.13 8.99 7.95
N ALA A 51 -24.74 10.16 7.78
CA ALA A 51 -23.99 11.39 7.50
C ALA A 51 -23.01 11.71 8.64
N ASP A 52 -23.42 11.48 9.89
CA ASP A 52 -22.58 11.68 11.07
C ASP A 52 -21.31 10.81 11.06
N GLU A 53 -21.34 9.63 10.43
CA GLU A 53 -20.15 8.76 10.31
C GLU A 53 -19.14 9.34 9.30
N ILE A 54 -19.62 10.01 8.26
CA ILE A 54 -18.79 10.71 7.28
C ILE A 54 -18.19 11.97 7.92
N ASP A 55 -19.00 12.72 8.67
CA ASP A 55 -18.53 13.87 9.44
C ASP A 55 -17.46 13.46 10.46
N GLU A 56 -17.67 12.37 11.21
CA GLU A 56 -16.68 11.85 12.15
C GLU A 56 -15.38 11.45 11.44
N LEU A 57 -15.48 10.77 10.29
CA LEU A 57 -14.34 10.40 9.47
C LEU A 57 -13.55 11.62 8.97
N LEU A 58 -14.23 12.62 8.39
CA LEU A 58 -13.59 13.84 7.89
C LEU A 58 -12.90 14.62 9.02
N ASN A 59 -13.56 14.73 10.17
CA ASN A 59 -13.00 15.43 11.33
C ASN A 59 -11.84 14.65 11.98
N SER A 60 -11.86 13.33 11.95
CA SER A 60 -10.74 12.50 12.44
C SER A 60 -9.43 12.78 11.69
N HIS A 61 -9.53 13.16 10.42
CA HIS A 61 -8.40 13.48 9.55
C HIS A 61 -8.01 14.97 9.55
N GLU A 62 -8.78 15.83 10.23
CA GLU A 62 -8.43 17.25 10.40
C GLU A 62 -7.28 17.43 11.40
N LYS A 63 -7.04 16.43 12.26
CA LYS A 63 -5.89 16.43 13.16
C LYS A 63 -4.61 16.18 12.34
N GLU A 64 -3.68 17.14 12.37
CA GLU A 64 -2.33 16.92 11.85
C GLU A 64 -1.76 15.64 12.50
N LEU A 65 -1.39 14.66 11.68
CA LEU A 65 -0.69 13.45 12.14
C LEU A 65 0.53 13.90 12.94
N SER A 66 0.58 13.50 14.21
CA SER A 66 1.74 13.78 15.05
C SER A 66 2.93 12.96 14.55
N ASP A 67 4.15 13.41 14.86
CA ASP A 67 5.36 12.61 14.59
C ASP A 67 5.28 11.23 15.27
N GLU A 68 4.58 11.16 16.40
CA GLU A 68 4.25 9.94 17.15
C GLU A 68 3.25 9.04 16.40
N ASP A 69 2.23 9.58 15.74
CA ASP A 69 1.27 8.81 14.95
C ASP A 69 1.96 8.20 13.72
N LEU A 70 2.89 8.94 13.11
CA LEU A 70 3.75 8.46 12.03
C LEU A 70 4.74 7.38 12.52
N MET A 71 5.27 7.52 13.73
CA MET A 71 6.10 6.49 14.36
C MET A 71 5.29 5.22 14.65
N LEU A 72 4.06 5.34 15.14
CA LEU A 72 3.19 4.18 15.41
C LEU A 72 2.84 3.41 14.13
N GLN A 73 2.47 4.11 13.05
CA GLN A 73 2.27 3.46 11.74
C GLN A 73 3.55 2.78 11.25
N LYS A 74 4.69 3.47 11.38
CA LYS A 74 5.99 2.88 11.02
C LYS A 74 6.32 1.66 11.89
N GLU A 75 5.96 1.65 13.16
CA GLU A 75 6.17 0.53 14.09
C GLU A 75 5.26 -0.65 13.75
N GLU A 76 4.03 -0.41 13.31
CA GLU A 76 3.09 -1.43 12.84
C GLU A 76 3.61 -2.09 11.55
N ASP A 77 3.93 -1.29 10.53
CA ASP A 77 4.59 -1.74 9.29
C ASP A 77 5.94 -2.45 9.57
N SER A 78 6.57 -2.07 10.68
CA SER A 78 7.85 -2.64 11.09
C SER A 78 7.73 -3.99 11.76
N LYS A 79 6.69 -4.19 12.58
CA LYS A 79 6.40 -5.46 13.28
C LYS A 79 6.01 -6.54 12.28
N GLU A 80 5.27 -6.20 11.22
CA GLU A 80 4.95 -7.13 10.14
C GLU A 80 6.21 -7.70 9.46
N CYS A 81 7.25 -6.87 9.30
CA CYS A 81 8.57 -7.32 8.81
C CYS A 81 9.42 -8.06 9.86
N GLU A 82 9.10 -8.01 11.15
CA GLU A 82 9.85 -8.67 12.24
C GLU A 82 9.22 -10.00 12.68
N GLU A 83 7.89 -10.16 12.53
CA GLU A 83 7.19 -11.44 12.76
C GLU A 83 7.66 -12.55 11.80
N VAL A 84 8.30 -12.21 10.68
CA VAL A 84 8.99 -13.18 9.79
C VAL A 84 10.38 -13.61 10.29
N GLU A 85 10.95 -12.95 11.30
CA GLU A 85 12.30 -13.27 11.83
C GLU A 85 12.32 -13.64 13.33
N SER A 86 11.22 -13.53 14.09
CA SER A 86 11.21 -13.89 15.52
C SER A 86 10.81 -15.34 15.80
N GLU A 87 11.62 -16.30 15.35
CA GLU A 87 11.82 -17.58 16.05
C GLU A 87 13.31 -17.86 16.18
N ASP A 88 13.87 -17.26 17.24
CA ASP A 88 14.86 -17.79 18.17
C ASP A 88 15.86 -18.85 17.64
N GLU A 89 17.15 -18.50 17.69
CA GLU A 89 18.34 -19.33 17.48
C GLU A 89 18.49 -20.47 18.55
N SER A 90 17.39 -21.01 19.08
CA SER A 90 17.44 -22.10 20.05
C SER A 90 16.21 -23.02 20.03
N ARG A 91 15.97 -23.72 18.91
CA ARG A 91 15.50 -25.12 18.89
C ARG A 91 15.30 -25.60 17.45
N GLY A 92 15.76 -26.80 17.15
CA GLY A 92 15.67 -27.44 15.84
C GLY A 92 14.24 -27.74 15.38
N GLY A 93 13.52 -26.72 14.91
CA GLY A 93 12.33 -26.83 14.07
C GLY A 93 12.72 -26.61 12.60
N GLU A 94 12.19 -27.45 11.71
CA GLU A 94 12.38 -27.32 10.26
C GLU A 94 11.92 -25.92 9.81
N LYS A 95 12.86 -25.10 9.31
CA LYS A 95 12.52 -23.83 8.65
C LYS A 95 11.61 -24.15 7.48
N SER A 96 10.32 -23.82 7.59
CA SER A 96 9.42 -23.84 6.44
C SER A 96 10.04 -22.98 5.34
N PRO A 97 10.28 -23.51 4.13
CA PRO A 97 10.95 -22.75 3.08
C PRO A 97 10.08 -21.57 2.68
N SER A 98 10.52 -20.35 3.00
CA SER A 98 9.89 -19.11 2.53
C SER A 98 10.43 -18.73 1.14
N PHE A 99 9.60 -18.07 0.33
CA PHE A 99 10.02 -17.60 -0.99
C PHE A 99 11.00 -16.43 -0.87
N SER A 100 12.09 -16.46 -1.64
CA SER A 100 12.95 -15.28 -1.83
C SER A 100 12.38 -14.35 -2.91
N ALA A 101 12.68 -13.06 -2.82
CA ALA A 101 12.27 -12.06 -3.81
C ALA A 101 12.70 -12.45 -5.25
N LYS A 102 13.88 -13.07 -5.38
CA LYS A 102 14.38 -13.59 -6.66
C LYS A 102 13.46 -14.69 -7.22
N GLN A 103 13.09 -15.68 -6.40
CA GLN A 103 12.20 -16.77 -6.83
C GLN A 103 10.83 -16.23 -7.28
N ILE A 104 10.26 -15.28 -6.54
CA ILE A 104 8.97 -14.68 -6.92
C ILE A 104 9.10 -13.86 -8.21
N SER A 105 10.18 -13.08 -8.36
CA SER A 105 10.42 -12.34 -9.60
C SER A 105 10.54 -13.26 -10.82
N GLU A 106 11.14 -14.44 -10.64
CA GLU A 106 11.26 -15.45 -11.70
C GLU A 106 9.90 -16.05 -12.04
N ILE A 107 9.07 -16.40 -11.05
CA ILE A 107 7.70 -16.86 -11.25
C ILE A 107 6.88 -15.83 -12.04
N LEU A 108 6.93 -14.55 -11.64
CA LEU A 108 6.18 -13.49 -12.32
C LEU A 108 6.68 -13.25 -13.75
N THR A 109 7.98 -13.39 -14.00
CA THR A 109 8.56 -13.30 -15.35
C THR A 109 8.06 -14.43 -16.25
N ILE A 110 8.06 -15.67 -15.73
CA ILE A 110 7.53 -16.84 -16.47
C ILE A 110 6.04 -16.66 -16.75
N ARG A 111 5.29 -16.15 -15.77
CA ARG A 111 3.87 -15.83 -15.94
C ARG A 111 3.63 -14.84 -17.08
N ASP A 112 4.38 -13.76 -17.14
CA ASP A 112 4.23 -12.74 -18.19
C ASP A 112 4.53 -13.34 -19.58
N GLN A 113 5.57 -14.17 -19.67
CA GLN A 113 5.90 -14.89 -20.91
C GLN A 113 4.78 -15.84 -21.33
N LEU A 114 4.24 -16.63 -20.39
CA LEU A 114 3.14 -17.57 -20.66
C LEU A 114 1.88 -16.85 -21.15
N VAL A 115 1.53 -15.72 -20.53
CA VAL A 115 0.39 -14.89 -20.94
C VAL A 115 0.61 -14.38 -22.36
N GLN A 116 1.79 -13.85 -22.67
CA GLN A 116 2.10 -13.33 -23.99
C GLN A 116 2.03 -14.42 -25.06
N GLU A 117 2.68 -15.57 -24.84
CA GLU A 117 2.64 -16.69 -25.77
C GLU A 117 1.22 -17.21 -26.01
N THR A 118 0.40 -17.28 -24.95
CA THR A 118 -1.00 -17.71 -25.09
C THR A 118 -1.80 -16.73 -25.93
N MET A 119 -1.58 -15.42 -25.77
CA MET A 119 -2.24 -14.42 -26.60
C MET A 119 -1.81 -14.47 -28.07
N ASP A 120 -0.54 -14.78 -28.34
CA ASP A 120 0.01 -14.85 -29.70
C ASP A 120 -0.39 -16.14 -30.44
N LEU A 121 -0.51 -17.25 -29.71
CA LEU A 121 -0.79 -18.58 -30.29
C LEU A 121 -2.28 -18.91 -30.36
N ASP A 122 -3.11 -18.37 -29.47
CA ASP A 122 -4.54 -18.71 -29.42
C ASP A 122 -5.33 -17.96 -30.51
N PRO A 123 -5.96 -18.67 -31.48
CA PRO A 123 -6.78 -18.03 -32.51
C PRO A 123 -8.05 -17.34 -31.95
N SER A 124 -8.48 -17.69 -30.75
CA SER A 124 -9.65 -17.13 -30.08
C SER A 124 -9.25 -16.03 -29.10
N LEU A 125 -9.38 -14.77 -29.53
CA LEU A 125 -9.08 -13.61 -28.69
C LEU A 125 -9.88 -13.60 -27.37
N ASN A 126 -11.15 -14.03 -27.41
CA ASN A 126 -11.98 -14.03 -26.21
C ASN A 126 -11.46 -15.01 -25.16
N ARG A 127 -11.03 -16.20 -25.60
CA ARG A 127 -10.48 -17.22 -24.70
C ARG A 127 -9.11 -16.81 -24.18
N SER A 128 -8.24 -16.27 -25.02
CA SER A 128 -6.91 -15.82 -24.60
C SER A 128 -6.97 -14.63 -23.63
N LEU A 129 -7.91 -13.70 -23.83
CA LEU A 129 -8.17 -12.63 -22.88
C LEU A 129 -8.71 -13.14 -21.55
N GLN A 130 -9.58 -14.16 -21.56
CA GLN A 130 -10.05 -14.78 -20.32
C GLN A 130 -8.90 -15.43 -19.56
N PHE A 131 -8.09 -16.25 -20.24
CA PHE A 131 -6.89 -16.86 -19.67
C PHE A 131 -5.96 -15.83 -19.04
N LYS A 132 -5.66 -14.74 -19.76
CA LYS A 132 -4.84 -13.64 -19.24
C LYS A 132 -5.38 -13.10 -17.92
N ARG A 133 -6.67 -12.75 -17.87
CA ARG A 133 -7.29 -12.18 -16.66
C ARG A 133 -7.21 -13.16 -15.50
N ASP A 134 -7.49 -14.43 -15.74
CA ASP A 134 -7.50 -15.46 -14.70
C ASP A 134 -6.09 -15.69 -14.13
N VAL A 135 -5.07 -15.74 -15.00
CA VAL A 135 -3.67 -15.88 -14.58
C VAL A 135 -3.17 -14.64 -13.85
N GLU A 136 -3.48 -13.44 -14.34
CA GLU A 136 -3.12 -12.19 -13.67
C GLU A 136 -3.78 -12.09 -12.29
N ALA A 137 -5.06 -12.42 -12.18
CA ALA A 137 -5.78 -12.43 -10.91
C ALA A 137 -5.19 -13.44 -9.91
N ALA A 138 -4.91 -14.68 -10.36
CA ALA A 138 -4.27 -15.69 -9.53
C ALA A 138 -2.83 -15.32 -9.10
N SER A 139 -2.19 -14.41 -9.83
CA SER A 139 -0.82 -13.96 -9.54
C SER A 139 -0.74 -12.79 -8.56
N ILE A 140 -1.86 -12.16 -8.18
CA ILE A 140 -1.90 -11.01 -7.28
C ILE A 140 -1.16 -11.27 -5.95
N PRO A 141 -1.36 -12.41 -5.25
CA PRO A 141 -0.68 -12.64 -3.97
C PRO A 141 0.85 -12.66 -4.10
N TYR A 142 1.39 -13.11 -5.23
CA TYR A 142 2.82 -13.11 -5.49
C TYR A 142 3.35 -11.70 -5.77
N VAL A 143 2.55 -10.86 -6.43
CA VAL A 143 2.88 -9.44 -6.64
C VAL A 143 2.95 -8.70 -5.32
N GLU A 144 2.01 -8.96 -4.40
CA GLU A 144 1.97 -8.39 -3.05
C GLU A 144 3.16 -8.86 -2.21
N MET A 145 3.40 -10.16 -2.16
CA MET A 145 4.56 -10.75 -1.46
C MET A 145 5.90 -10.19 -1.97
N LEU A 146 6.04 -9.95 -3.28
CA LEU A 146 7.25 -9.32 -3.82
C LEU A 146 7.40 -7.86 -3.37
N LYS A 147 6.30 -7.10 -3.23
CA LYS A 147 6.33 -5.73 -2.72
C LYS A 147 6.77 -5.72 -1.26
N GLU A 148 6.21 -6.59 -0.44
CA GLU A 148 6.55 -6.75 0.99
C GLU A 148 8.03 -7.12 1.17
N LEU A 149 8.52 -8.14 0.46
CA LEU A 149 9.93 -8.55 0.54
C LEU A 149 10.89 -7.42 0.17
N ASN A 150 10.54 -6.64 -0.87
CA ASN A 150 11.33 -5.47 -1.27
C ASN A 150 11.24 -4.32 -0.27
N PHE A 151 10.07 -4.14 0.36
CA PHE A 151 9.87 -3.14 1.41
C PHE A 151 10.70 -3.47 2.64
N CYS A 152 10.62 -4.70 3.16
CA CYS A 152 11.43 -5.14 4.30
C CYS A 152 12.93 -5.10 3.99
N ALA A 153 13.35 -5.41 2.75
CA ALA A 153 14.74 -5.23 2.32
C ALA A 153 15.20 -3.77 2.42
N LYS A 154 14.40 -2.81 1.91
CA LYS A 154 14.71 -1.38 2.00
C LYS A 154 14.73 -0.88 3.44
N LYS A 155 13.78 -1.30 4.28
CA LYS A 155 13.74 -0.95 5.71
C LYS A 155 15.03 -1.39 6.41
N ARG A 156 15.51 -2.61 6.15
CA ARG A 156 16.80 -3.11 6.69
C ARG A 156 17.98 -2.25 6.24
N THR A 157 18.02 -1.86 4.96
CA THR A 157 19.07 -0.98 4.44
C THR A 157 19.07 0.38 5.14
N ILE A 158 17.91 0.95 5.44
CA ILE A 158 17.83 2.25 6.15
C ILE A 158 18.24 2.10 7.62
N SER A 159 17.76 1.06 8.30
CA SER A 159 18.06 0.84 9.72
C SER A 159 19.56 0.69 10.00
N SER A 160 20.32 0.10 9.08
CA SER A 160 21.78 -0.07 9.23
C SER A 160 22.56 1.25 9.36
N TYR A 161 22.02 2.37 8.89
CA TYR A 161 22.63 3.70 9.03
C TYR A 161 22.43 4.32 10.42
N PHE A 162 21.51 3.79 11.23
CA PHE A 162 21.18 4.31 12.56
C PHE A 162 21.76 3.47 13.71
N LEU A 163 22.45 2.36 13.41
CA LEU A 163 23.13 1.55 14.43
C LEU A 163 24.45 2.23 14.86
N PRO A 164 24.73 2.35 16.17
CA PRO A 164 25.98 2.93 16.63
C PRO A 164 27.17 2.08 16.17
N SER A 165 28.15 2.69 15.51
CA SER A 165 29.44 2.04 15.24
C SER A 165 30.07 1.64 16.56
N THR A 166 30.04 0.37 16.90
CA THR A 166 30.81 -0.16 18.03
C THR A 166 32.29 -0.14 17.65
N SER A 167 32.93 1.01 17.85
CA SER A 167 34.39 1.10 17.89
C SER A 167 34.87 0.23 19.04
N LYS A 168 35.43 -0.93 18.70
CA LYS A 168 36.16 -1.78 19.65
C LYS A 168 37.44 -1.05 20.02
N ASN A 169 37.44 -0.34 21.16
CA ASN A 169 38.67 0.06 21.83
C ASN A 169 39.36 -1.21 22.34
N THR A 170 40.43 -1.63 21.68
CA THR A 170 41.39 -2.59 22.23
C THR A 170 42.42 -1.81 23.03
N SER A 171 42.41 -2.01 24.36
CA SER A 171 43.51 -1.66 25.27
C SER A 171 44.77 -2.47 24.98
#